data_AF-A0A925JSZ0-F1
#
_entry.id   AF-A0A925JSZ0-F1
#
_cell.length_a   1.000
_cell.length_b   1.000
_cell.length_c   1.000
_cell.angle_alpha   90.00
_cell.angle_beta   90.00
_cell.angle_gamma   90.00
#
_symmetry.space_group_name_H-M   'P 1'
#
loop_
_entity.id
_entity.type
_entity.pdbx_description
1 polymer ?
#
loop_
_entity_poly.entity_id
_entity_poly.type
_entity_poly.pdbx_seq_one_letter_code
_entity_poly.pdbx_strand_id
1 'polypeptide(L)'
;MSEGRFVFSGDSDSAPSYSVDWTVPGGMTRLQVTTNTRQVLDVNGTSFSVARTAGQIFDTREVDDSFSANNVFNAVYQLGVALESDDVTAVRSAAALINVSLDHLGRELTFYGNSQNRVKNAQTLAKKAILSRSTELAQRSETDLAKAIIELSSIKVHREAALGAQAQQPRSSLFDYLA
;
A
#
# COMPACT_ATOMS: atom_id res chain seq x y z
N MET A 1 14.58 -4.56 4.83
CA MET A 1 15.26 -4.27 6.11
C MET A 1 14.84 -2.86 6.51
N SER A 2 14.37 -2.66 7.74
CA SER A 2 13.94 -1.34 8.25
C SER A 2 15.13 -0.37 8.23
N GLU A 3 14.98 0.78 7.59
CA GLU A 3 15.98 1.86 7.48
C GLU A 3 16.29 2.55 8.83
N GLY A 4 16.54 1.78 9.89
CA GLY A 4 16.60 2.26 11.27
C GLY A 4 15.26 2.68 11.87
N ARG A 5 14.14 2.44 11.15
CA ARG A 5 12.79 2.81 11.58
C ARG A 5 12.17 1.80 12.55
N PHE A 6 11.55 2.29 13.61
CA PHE A 6 10.83 1.49 14.59
C PHE A 6 9.48 1.03 14.05
N VAL A 7 9.35 -0.26 13.75
CA VAL A 7 8.23 -0.85 12.99
C VAL A 7 6.87 -0.78 13.70
N PHE A 8 6.86 -0.64 15.03
CA PHE A 8 5.65 -0.57 15.86
C PHE A 8 5.41 0.81 16.48
N SER A 9 6.16 1.82 16.06
CA SER A 9 6.06 3.18 16.61
C SER A 9 5.08 4.10 15.86
N GLY A 10 4.27 3.52 14.97
CA GLY A 10 3.24 4.27 14.24
C GLY A 10 3.85 5.25 13.25
N ASP A 11 3.41 6.51 13.32
CA ASP A 11 3.92 7.65 12.57
C ASP A 11 5.18 8.30 13.17
N SER A 12 5.52 7.98 14.43
CA SER A 12 6.76 8.41 15.10
C SER A 12 7.85 7.34 15.06
N ASP A 13 8.13 6.83 13.87
CA ASP A 13 9.01 5.67 13.66
C ASP A 13 10.52 5.99 13.68
N SER A 14 10.91 7.21 14.03
CA SER A 14 12.31 7.63 14.21
C SER A 14 12.82 7.45 15.64
N ALA A 15 11.92 7.15 16.58
CA ALA A 15 12.23 6.93 18.00
C ALA A 15 11.50 5.69 18.54
N PRO A 16 12.00 5.03 19.60
CA PRO A 16 11.32 3.90 20.22
C PRO A 16 10.04 4.35 20.96
N SER A 17 9.00 3.51 20.96
CA SER A 17 7.77 3.80 21.72
C SER A 17 7.82 3.41 23.20
N TYR A 18 8.68 2.44 23.52
CA TYR A 18 8.80 1.88 24.87
C TYR A 18 10.27 1.75 25.24
N SER A 19 10.56 1.89 26.52
CA SER A 19 11.83 1.52 27.15
C SER A 19 11.57 0.52 28.26
N VAL A 20 12.50 -0.41 28.47
CA VAL A 20 12.44 -1.33 29.61
C VAL A 20 12.69 -0.56 30.90
N ASP A 21 11.85 -0.81 31.90
CA ASP A 21 11.98 -0.31 33.27
C ASP A 21 11.25 -1.26 34.22
N TRP A 22 12.01 -2.14 34.88
CA TRP A 22 11.45 -3.14 35.81
C TRP A 22 10.94 -2.55 37.12
N THR A 23 11.21 -1.26 37.38
CA THR A 23 10.76 -0.60 38.61
C THR A 23 9.32 -0.11 38.53
N VAL A 24 8.75 -0.03 37.32
CA VAL A 24 7.35 0.37 37.11
C VAL A 24 6.45 -0.85 36.86
N PRO A 25 5.17 -0.78 37.24
CA PRO A 25 4.20 -1.82 36.88
C PRO A 25 4.21 -2.08 35.37
N GLY A 26 4.25 -3.36 34.98
CA GLY A 26 4.31 -3.78 33.57
C GLY A 26 5.72 -3.80 32.96
N GLY A 27 6.76 -3.39 33.69
CA GLY A 27 8.16 -3.55 33.27
C GLY A 27 8.61 -2.68 32.10
N MET A 28 7.74 -1.77 31.63
CA MET A 28 7.93 -0.95 30.44
C MET A 28 7.41 0.47 30.67
N THR A 29 8.23 1.46 30.32
CA THR A 29 7.85 2.87 30.31
C THR A 29 7.47 3.29 28.90
N ARG A 30 6.26 3.88 28.75
CA ARG A 30 5.80 4.50 27.51
C ARG A 30 6.60 5.78 27.27
N LEU A 31 7.41 5.80 26.21
CA LEU A 31 8.16 7.00 25.80
C LEU A 31 7.31 7.90 24.91
N GLN A 32 6.42 7.30 24.12
CA GLN A 32 5.50 7.98 23.23
C GLN A 32 4.28 7.09 22.95
N VAL A 33 3.11 7.72 22.79
CA VAL A 33 1.85 7.03 22.48
C VAL A 33 1.37 7.49 21.10
N THR A 34 1.44 6.58 20.13
CA THR A 34 0.97 6.83 18.77
C THR A 34 -0.20 5.90 18.45
N THR A 35 -1.19 6.44 17.75
CA THR A 35 -2.39 5.71 17.30
C THR A 35 -2.45 5.58 15.78
N ASN A 36 -1.76 6.45 15.06
CA ASN A 36 -1.72 6.43 13.60
C ASN A 36 -0.72 5.40 13.11
N THR A 37 -1.08 4.70 12.04
CA THR A 37 -0.20 3.73 11.39
C THR A 37 -0.25 3.88 9.88
N ARG A 38 0.69 3.23 9.22
CA ARG A 38 0.78 3.21 7.76
C ARG A 38 -0.44 2.53 7.16
N GLN A 39 -0.99 3.17 6.15
CA GLN A 39 -2.02 2.62 5.28
C GLN A 39 -1.48 2.50 3.85
N VAL A 40 -2.04 1.57 3.11
CA VAL A 40 -1.79 1.40 1.68
C VAL A 40 -3.07 1.71 0.93
N LEU A 41 -2.95 2.45 -0.16
CA LEU A 41 -4.03 2.73 -1.10
C LEU A 41 -4.02 1.65 -2.20
N ASP A 42 -5.16 1.04 -2.49
CA ASP A 42 -5.29 0.14 -3.63
C ASP A 42 -5.61 0.90 -4.95
N VAL A 43 -5.62 0.17 -6.06
CA VAL A 43 -5.86 0.73 -7.40
C VAL A 43 -7.27 1.27 -7.62
N ASN A 44 -8.21 0.94 -6.74
CA ASN A 44 -9.58 1.43 -6.75
C ASN A 44 -9.76 2.65 -5.83
N GLY A 45 -8.68 3.12 -5.19
CA GLY A 45 -8.72 4.24 -4.24
C GLY A 45 -9.16 3.84 -2.84
N THR A 46 -9.20 2.55 -2.50
CA THR A 46 -9.55 2.09 -1.15
C THR A 46 -8.29 1.97 -0.29
N SER A 47 -8.25 2.70 0.83
CA SER A 47 -7.17 2.60 1.82
C SER A 47 -7.37 1.43 2.78
N PHE A 48 -6.27 0.84 3.23
CA PHE A 48 -6.29 -0.15 4.30
C PHE A 48 -5.04 -0.13 5.16
N SER A 49 -5.23 -0.44 6.44
CA SER A 49 -4.12 -0.54 7.40
C SER A 49 -3.27 -1.77 7.11
N VAL A 50 -1.95 -1.60 7.19
CA VAL A 50 -0.95 -2.68 7.07
C VAL A 50 -0.07 -2.80 8.30
N ALA A 51 -0.30 -1.96 9.31
CA ALA A 51 0.53 -1.88 10.49
C ALA A 51 -0.30 -1.58 11.74
N ARG A 52 0.19 -2.09 12.88
CA ARG A 52 -0.32 -1.87 14.23
C ARG A 52 0.78 -1.25 15.08
N THR A 53 0.41 -0.44 16.06
CA THR A 53 1.38 0.12 17.02
C THR A 53 1.68 -0.87 18.14
N ALA A 54 2.78 -0.66 18.85
CA ALA A 54 3.13 -1.47 20.01
C ALA A 54 2.06 -1.39 21.12
N GLY A 55 1.34 -0.26 21.23
CA GLY A 55 0.18 -0.15 22.12
C GLY A 55 -0.98 -1.09 21.74
N GLN A 56 -1.18 -1.35 20.45
CA GLN A 56 -2.24 -2.26 19.99
C GLN A 56 -1.83 -3.73 20.12
N ILE A 57 -0.54 -4.04 19.93
CA ILE A 57 -0.04 -5.41 19.92
C ILE A 57 0.32 -5.89 21.32
N PHE A 58 1.02 -5.07 22.11
CA PHE A 58 1.69 -5.49 23.34
C PHE A 58 1.16 -4.80 24.61
N ASP A 59 0.77 -3.52 24.52
CA ASP A 59 0.32 -2.72 25.67
C ASP A 59 -1.18 -2.39 25.60
N THR A 60 -2.02 -3.41 25.47
CA THR A 60 -3.47 -3.23 25.46
C THR A 60 -3.98 -2.74 26.82
N ARG A 61 -4.84 -1.72 26.81
CA ARG A 61 -5.31 -1.05 28.03
C ARG A 61 -6.81 -0.84 28.00
N GLU A 62 -7.38 -0.79 29.19
CA GLU A 62 -8.76 -0.41 29.40
C GLU A 62 -8.95 1.11 29.25
N VAL A 63 -10.20 1.58 29.28
CA VAL A 63 -10.52 3.02 29.11
C VAL A 63 -9.92 3.89 30.23
N ASP A 64 -9.74 3.33 31.42
CA ASP A 64 -9.11 3.99 32.57
C ASP A 64 -7.57 3.90 32.57
N ASP A 65 -6.97 3.47 31.45
CA ASP A 65 -5.53 3.29 31.25
C ASP A 65 -4.89 2.16 32.09
N SER A 66 -5.71 1.36 32.79
CA SER A 66 -5.25 0.14 33.44
C SER A 66 -4.87 -0.94 32.43
N PHE A 67 -4.03 -1.90 32.84
CA PHE A 67 -3.63 -3.01 31.99
C PHE A 67 -4.82 -3.92 31.71
N SER A 68 -5.11 -4.14 30.42
CA SER A 68 -6.10 -5.15 30.04
C SER A 68 -5.58 -6.56 30.31
N ALA A 69 -6.47 -7.55 30.41
CA ALA A 69 -6.10 -8.94 30.68
C ALA A 69 -5.22 -9.56 29.57
N ASN A 70 -5.28 -9.02 28.35
CA ASN A 70 -4.46 -9.44 27.21
C ASN A 70 -3.17 -8.62 27.03
N ASN A 71 -2.82 -7.77 27.99
CA ASN A 71 -1.62 -6.96 27.93
C ASN A 71 -0.37 -7.84 28.11
N VAL A 72 0.45 -7.89 27.07
CA VAL A 72 1.63 -8.76 27.00
C VAL A 72 2.69 -8.32 28.00
N PHE A 73 2.94 -7.02 28.11
CA PHE A 73 3.95 -6.48 29.03
C PHE A 73 3.58 -6.77 30.48
N ASN A 74 2.33 -6.53 30.86
CA ASN A 74 1.85 -6.83 32.20
C ASN A 74 1.88 -8.34 32.48
N ALA A 75 1.48 -9.20 31.55
CA ALA A 75 1.50 -10.65 31.76
C ALA A 75 2.92 -11.18 32.06
N VAL A 76 3.92 -10.72 31.29
CA VAL A 76 5.34 -11.09 31.51
C VAL A 76 5.87 -10.49 32.81
N TYR A 77 5.53 -9.24 33.11
CA TYR A 77 5.93 -8.56 34.34
C TYR A 77 5.39 -9.27 35.58
N GLN A 78 4.09 -9.61 35.60
CA GLN A 78 3.45 -10.33 36.71
C GLN A 78 4.08 -11.71 36.93
N LEU A 79 4.47 -12.40 35.86
CA LEU A 79 5.20 -13.67 35.99
C LEU A 79 6.57 -13.45 36.65
N GLY A 80 7.32 -12.43 36.22
CA GLY A 80 8.61 -12.08 36.82
C GLY A 80 8.49 -11.80 38.32
N VAL A 81 7.56 -10.93 38.71
CA VAL A 81 7.30 -10.60 40.13
C VAL A 81 6.89 -11.84 40.92
N ALA A 82 6.00 -12.67 40.38
CA ALA A 82 5.54 -13.88 41.06
C ALA A 82 6.67 -14.91 41.29
N LEU A 83 7.60 -15.00 40.34
CA LEU A 83 8.78 -15.86 40.45
C LEU A 83 9.78 -15.31 41.49
N GLU A 84 10.00 -13.99 41.50
CA GLU A 84 10.87 -13.34 42.50
C GLU A 84 10.33 -13.45 43.92
N SER A 85 9.01 -13.49 44.08
CA SER A 85 8.35 -13.58 45.39
C SER A 85 8.05 -15.02 45.83
N ASP A 86 8.46 -16.04 45.07
CA ASP A 86 8.12 -17.45 45.30
C ASP A 86 6.61 -17.71 45.50
N ASP A 87 5.73 -16.90 44.88
CA ASP A 87 4.28 -16.98 45.07
C ASP A 87 3.64 -17.87 44.00
N VAL A 88 3.39 -19.14 44.37
CA VAL A 88 2.80 -20.15 43.48
C VAL A 88 1.39 -19.75 43.00
N THR A 89 0.61 -19.03 43.80
CA THR A 89 -0.72 -18.57 43.40
C THR A 89 -0.59 -17.47 42.34
N ALA A 90 0.32 -16.52 42.54
CA ALA A 90 0.60 -15.47 41.58
C ALA A 90 1.17 -16.01 40.27
N VAL A 91 2.04 -17.03 40.32
CA VAL A 91 2.56 -17.71 39.12
C VAL A 91 1.42 -18.32 38.29
N ARG A 92 0.44 -18.97 38.93
CA ARG A 92 -0.73 -19.53 38.22
C ARG A 92 -1.58 -18.45 37.57
N SER A 93 -1.81 -17.33 38.27
CA SER A 93 -2.53 -16.17 37.73
C SER A 93 -1.80 -15.56 36.54
N ALA A 94 -0.47 -15.37 36.63
CA ALA A 94 0.34 -14.86 35.54
C ALA A 94 0.34 -15.80 34.33
N ALA A 95 0.40 -17.12 34.54
CA ALA A 95 0.27 -18.11 33.45
C ALA A 95 -1.07 -18.00 32.71
N ALA A 96 -2.17 -17.73 33.42
CA ALA A 96 -3.46 -17.48 32.79
C ALA A 96 -3.45 -16.19 31.92
N LEU A 97 -2.85 -15.11 32.42
CA LEU A 97 -2.67 -13.87 31.64
C LEU A 97 -1.79 -14.07 30.40
N ILE A 98 -0.74 -14.90 30.50
CA ILE A 98 0.11 -15.25 29.36
C ILE A 98 -0.69 -15.96 28.27
N ASN A 99 -1.56 -16.91 28.63
CA ASN A 99 -2.41 -17.60 27.64
C ASN A 99 -3.35 -16.61 26.92
N VAL A 100 -3.99 -15.71 27.67
CA VAL A 100 -4.85 -14.67 27.07
C VAL A 100 -4.05 -13.72 26.16
N SER A 101 -2.82 -13.39 26.55
CA SER A 101 -1.90 -12.57 25.77
C SER A 101 -1.43 -13.29 24.49
N LEU A 102 -1.19 -14.60 24.56
CA LEU A 102 -0.86 -15.43 23.39
C LEU A 102 -2.02 -15.49 22.40
N ASP A 103 -3.26 -15.67 22.88
CA ASP A 103 -4.45 -15.63 22.04
C ASP A 103 -4.59 -14.26 21.34
N HIS A 104 -4.26 -13.19 22.04
CA HIS A 104 -4.22 -11.84 21.47
C HIS A 104 -3.17 -11.69 20.37
N LEU A 105 -1.92 -12.12 20.64
CA LEU A 105 -0.87 -12.11 19.62
C LEU A 105 -1.25 -12.97 18.40
N GLY A 106 -1.97 -14.07 18.57
CA GLY A 106 -2.53 -14.87 17.48
C GLY A 106 -3.54 -14.10 16.61
N ARG A 107 -4.38 -13.26 17.20
CA ARG A 107 -5.29 -12.36 16.47
C ARG A 107 -4.52 -11.27 15.71
N GLU A 108 -3.48 -10.70 16.32
CA GLU A 108 -2.61 -9.72 15.64
C GLU A 108 -1.85 -10.37 14.48
N LEU A 109 -1.41 -11.62 14.61
CA LEU A 109 -0.80 -12.38 13.51
C LEU A 109 -1.81 -12.63 12.38
N THR A 110 -3.06 -12.90 12.72
CA THR A 110 -4.16 -13.04 11.75
C THR A 110 -4.42 -11.72 11.00
N PHE A 111 -4.35 -10.58 11.70
CA PHE A 111 -4.40 -9.26 11.05
C PHE A 111 -3.30 -9.10 10.00
N TYR A 112 -2.06 -9.50 10.29
CA TYR A 112 -0.96 -9.43 9.34
C TYR A 112 -1.12 -10.40 8.17
N GLY A 113 -1.63 -11.62 8.41
CA GLY A 113 -1.97 -12.57 7.33
C GLY A 113 -3.05 -12.01 6.39
N ASN A 114 -4.10 -11.40 6.93
CA ASN A 114 -5.14 -10.74 6.16
C ASN A 114 -4.60 -9.54 5.37
N SER A 115 -3.74 -8.73 5.99
CA SER A 115 -3.09 -7.59 5.35
C SER A 115 -2.19 -8.03 4.19
N GLN A 116 -1.42 -9.10 4.37
CA GLN A 116 -0.58 -9.69 3.31
C GLN A 116 -1.42 -10.17 2.12
N ASN A 117 -2.52 -10.89 2.39
CA ASN A 117 -3.45 -11.32 1.35
C ASN A 117 -4.04 -10.13 0.58
N ARG A 118 -4.39 -9.06 1.30
CA ARG A 118 -4.94 -7.84 0.69
C ARG A 118 -3.91 -7.12 -0.18
N VAL A 119 -2.65 -7.02 0.26
CA VAL A 119 -1.54 -6.49 -0.56
C VAL A 119 -1.34 -7.33 -1.81
N LYS A 120 -1.32 -8.66 -1.69
CA LYS A 120 -1.16 -9.58 -2.84
C LYS A 120 -2.31 -9.42 -3.86
N ASN A 121 -3.54 -9.27 -3.37
CA ASN A 121 -4.70 -9.02 -4.21
C ASN A 121 -4.61 -7.65 -4.91
N ALA A 122 -4.23 -6.60 -4.18
CA ALA A 122 -4.02 -5.26 -4.74
C ALA A 122 -2.93 -5.26 -5.83
N GLN A 123 -1.81 -5.97 -5.61
CA GLN A 123 -0.76 -6.15 -6.62
C GLN A 123 -1.26 -6.89 -7.86
N THR A 124 -2.09 -7.93 -7.67
CA THR A 124 -2.67 -8.69 -8.78
C THR A 124 -3.62 -7.81 -9.61
N LEU A 125 -4.47 -7.02 -8.95
CA LEU A 125 -5.35 -6.06 -9.61
C LEU A 125 -4.55 -4.97 -10.33
N ALA A 126 -3.50 -4.44 -9.71
CA ALA A 126 -2.62 -3.46 -10.33
C ALA A 126 -1.97 -3.97 -11.61
N LYS A 127 -1.45 -5.21 -11.61
CA LYS A 127 -0.88 -5.84 -12.80
C LYS A 127 -1.90 -5.99 -13.94
N LYS A 128 -3.14 -6.39 -13.62
CA LYS A 128 -4.22 -6.47 -14.59
C LYS A 128 -4.59 -5.10 -15.16
N ALA A 129 -4.68 -4.09 -14.30
CA ALA A 129 -4.97 -2.71 -14.72
C ALA A 129 -3.86 -2.15 -15.63
N ILE A 130 -2.58 -2.39 -15.30
CA ILE A 130 -1.43 -2.01 -16.14
C ILE A 130 -1.54 -2.67 -17.51
N LEU A 131 -1.76 -3.99 -17.56
CA LEU A 131 -1.90 -4.71 -18.82
C LEU A 131 -3.05 -4.17 -19.68
N SER A 132 -4.24 -4.03 -19.10
CA SER A 132 -5.42 -3.51 -19.81
C SER A 132 -5.18 -2.10 -20.35
N ARG A 133 -4.59 -1.21 -19.57
CA ARG A 133 -4.27 0.15 -20.00
C ARG A 133 -3.20 0.16 -21.09
N SER A 134 -2.20 -0.71 -21.00
CA SER A 134 -1.19 -0.85 -22.05
C SER A 134 -1.79 -1.33 -23.37
N THR A 135 -2.74 -2.28 -23.33
CA THR A 135 -3.45 -2.75 -24.52
C THR A 135 -4.33 -1.66 -25.11
N GLU A 136 -5.08 -0.91 -24.28
CA GLU A 136 -5.91 0.21 -24.76
C GLU A 136 -5.05 1.31 -25.42
N LEU A 137 -3.91 1.66 -24.81
CA LEU A 137 -2.98 2.62 -25.38
C LEU A 137 -2.40 2.15 -26.72
N ALA A 138 -2.04 0.87 -26.84
CA ALA A 138 -1.56 0.29 -28.10
C ALA A 138 -2.63 0.37 -29.19
N GLN A 139 -3.86 -0.06 -28.90
CA GLN A 139 -4.97 -0.02 -29.85
C GLN A 139 -5.31 1.41 -30.30
N ARG A 140 -5.31 2.38 -29.38
CA ARG A 140 -5.51 3.80 -29.73
C ARG A 140 -4.38 4.31 -30.62
N SER A 141 -3.13 4.03 -30.27
CA SER A 141 -1.95 4.45 -31.05
C SER A 141 -1.95 3.84 -32.46
N GLU A 142 -2.27 2.55 -32.59
CA GLU A 142 -2.40 1.86 -33.87
C GLU A 142 -3.53 2.43 -34.72
N THR A 143 -4.67 2.75 -34.10
CA THR A 143 -5.82 3.40 -34.78
C THR A 143 -5.43 4.75 -35.36
N ASP A 144 -4.69 5.57 -34.61
CA ASP A 144 -4.28 6.90 -35.05
C ASP A 144 -3.22 6.82 -36.16
N LEU A 145 -2.28 5.87 -36.08
CA LEU A 145 -1.34 5.58 -37.17
C LEU A 145 -2.04 5.15 -38.46
N ALA A 146 -3.03 4.25 -38.37
CA ALA A 146 -3.80 3.81 -39.54
C ALA A 146 -4.55 4.99 -40.18
N LYS A 147 -5.16 5.88 -39.39
CA LYS A 147 -5.80 7.10 -39.89
C LYS A 147 -4.80 8.01 -40.61
N ALA A 148 -3.63 8.25 -40.01
CA ALA A 148 -2.60 9.09 -40.61
C ALA A 148 -2.09 8.52 -41.95
N ILE A 149 -1.97 7.19 -42.07
CA ILE A 149 -1.60 6.52 -43.32
C ILE A 149 -2.68 6.71 -44.39
N ILE A 150 -3.96 6.55 -44.03
CA ILE A 150 -5.09 6.76 -44.95
C ILE A 150 -5.12 8.22 -45.43
N GLU A 151 -4.96 9.17 -44.53
CA GLU A 151 -4.94 10.60 -44.85
C GLU A 151 -3.75 10.94 -45.77
N LEU A 152 -2.55 10.45 -45.46
CA LEU A 152 -1.38 10.64 -46.32
C LEU A 152 -1.57 10.02 -47.71
N SER A 153 -2.19 8.84 -47.80
CA SER A 153 -2.51 8.19 -49.09
C SER A 153 -3.50 9.04 -49.91
N SER A 154 -4.56 9.55 -49.27
CA SER A 154 -5.52 10.45 -49.91
C SER A 154 -4.86 11.74 -50.39
N ILE A 155 -4.00 12.36 -49.57
CA ILE A 155 -3.23 13.56 -49.96
C ILE A 155 -2.35 13.27 -51.20
N LYS A 156 -1.70 12.10 -51.27
CA LYS A 156 -0.90 11.71 -52.44
C LYS A 156 -1.76 11.57 -53.69
N VAL A 157 -2.91 10.91 -53.60
CA VAL A 157 -3.85 10.77 -54.73
C VAL A 157 -4.36 12.14 -55.18
N HIS A 158 -4.75 13.03 -54.25
CA HIS A 158 -5.17 14.39 -54.58
C HIS A 158 -4.06 15.20 -55.24
N ARG A 159 -2.81 15.06 -54.78
CA ARG A 159 -1.65 15.70 -55.38
C ARG A 159 -1.40 15.21 -56.81
N GLU A 160 -1.42 13.91 -57.04
CA GLU A 160 -1.25 13.33 -58.38
C GLU A 160 -2.38 13.75 -59.32
N ALA A 161 -3.63 13.75 -58.84
CA ALA A 161 -4.77 14.24 -59.61
C ALA A 161 -4.63 15.74 -59.94
N ALA A 162 -4.19 16.57 -58.99
CA ALA A 162 -3.95 17.99 -59.22
C ALA A 162 -2.83 18.23 -60.25
N LEU A 163 -1.73 17.47 -60.18
CA LEU A 163 -0.64 17.52 -61.16
C LEU A 163 -1.09 17.03 -62.54
N GLY A 164 -1.89 15.96 -62.61
CA GLY A 164 -2.47 15.45 -63.85
C GLY A 164 -3.46 16.44 -64.49
N ALA A 165 -4.32 17.06 -63.68
CA ALA A 165 -5.22 18.13 -64.13
C ALA A 165 -4.45 19.37 -64.60
N GLN A 166 -3.36 19.74 -63.93
CA GLN A 166 -2.45 20.81 -64.37
C GLN A 166 -1.74 20.45 -65.69
N ALA A 167 -1.40 19.18 -65.90
CA ALA A 167 -0.79 18.72 -67.16
C ALA A 167 -1.80 18.65 -68.32
N GLN A 168 -3.07 18.39 -68.03
CA GLN A 168 -4.17 18.40 -69.01
C GLN A 168 -4.78 19.78 -69.24
N GLN A 169 -4.41 20.80 -68.47
CA GLN A 169 -4.76 22.17 -68.80
C GLN A 169 -4.18 22.51 -70.19
N PRO A 170 -5.03 22.92 -71.16
CA PRO A 170 -4.56 23.23 -72.49
C PRO A 170 -3.52 24.35 -72.42
N ARG A 171 -2.29 24.04 -72.82
CA ARG A 171 -1.20 25.01 -72.99
C ARG A 171 -1.34 25.85 -74.26
N SER A 172 -2.34 25.56 -75.10
CA SER A 172 -2.68 26.38 -76.27
C SER A 172 -3.30 27.68 -75.80
N SER A 173 -2.52 28.76 -75.84
CA SER A 173 -3.06 30.10 -75.69
C SER A 173 -3.78 30.51 -76.98
N LEU A 174 -4.67 31.52 -76.92
CA LEU A 174 -5.31 32.10 -78.12
C LEU A 174 -4.30 32.61 -79.17
N PHE A 175 -3.00 32.68 -78.84
CA PHE A 175 -1.93 32.99 -79.78
C PHE A 175 -1.54 31.82 -80.69
N ASP A 176 -1.84 30.57 -80.34
CA ASP A 176 -1.56 29.39 -81.21
C ASP A 176 -2.59 29.24 -82.35
N TYR A 177 -3.69 29.99 -82.32
CA TYR A 177 -4.74 29.96 -83.35
C TYR A 177 -4.67 31.16 -84.34
N LEU A 178 -3.64 32.01 -84.21
CA LEU A 178 -3.43 33.22 -85.03
C LEU A 178 -2.21 33.13 -85.97
N ALA A 179 -1.70 31.93 -86.26
CA ALA A 179 -0.65 31.69 -87.26
C ALA A 179 -1.23 31.14 -88.57
#